data_AF-A0A528J3Q4-F1
#
_entry.id   AF-A0A528J3Q4-F1
#
_cell.length_a   1.000
_cell.length_b   1.000
_cell.length_c   1.000
_cell.angle_alpha   90.00
_cell.angle_beta   90.00
_cell.angle_gamma   90.00
#
_symmetry.space_group_name_H-M   'P 1'
#
loop_
_entity.id
_entity.type
_entity.pdbx_description
1 polymer ?
#
loop_
_entity_poly.entity_id
_entity_poly.type
_entity_poly.pdbx_seq_one_letter_code
_entity_poly.pdbx_strand_id
1 'polypeptide(L)'
;VFEVVVYGMDLDLFKKAFVEGDVEAMRSDGMVKAFEQFRTMTTKYMDPGMNGRDWDSMSHLVGRGEAAFHIMGDWTLGLLTAGGFKEGTDYVCAQAPTDWGKPGFILNSDSVVFFQQKDPDYVEGQKLLASTILSPEFQTIFNQTKGSIPARLDVDLSNGFNPCQQLSQKDLQASIDGGTLVRSMAHNMTIPQKVRGAIMDTVTEFVATPDMTAQDAASAMADAAEAQM
;
A
#
# COMPACT_ATOMS: atom_id res chain seq x y z
N VAL A 1 1.61 -6.40 1.98
CA VAL A 1 3.00 -6.71 2.38
C VAL A 1 3.84 -7.29 1.25
N PHE A 2 3.40 -8.32 0.51
CA PHE A 2 4.24 -8.93 -0.54
C PHE A 2 4.75 -7.93 -1.60
N GLU A 3 3.92 -7.00 -2.08
CA GLU A 3 4.37 -5.97 -3.03
C GLU A 3 5.50 -5.08 -2.48
N VAL A 4 5.53 -4.87 -1.16
CA VAL A 4 6.58 -4.10 -0.47
C VAL A 4 7.89 -4.88 -0.46
N VAL A 5 7.84 -6.20 -0.36
CA VAL A 5 9.03 -7.07 -0.46
C VAL A 5 9.64 -6.95 -1.85
N VAL A 6 8.81 -7.10 -2.89
CA VAL A 6 9.27 -6.97 -4.28
C VAL A 6 9.83 -5.56 -4.53
N TYR A 7 9.12 -4.52 -4.12
CA TYR A 7 9.57 -3.14 -4.24
C TYR A 7 10.90 -2.87 -3.52
N GLY A 8 11.04 -3.39 -2.30
CA GLY A 8 12.23 -3.20 -1.48
C GLY A 8 13.46 -3.88 -2.06
N MET A 9 13.29 -5.09 -2.61
CA MET A 9 14.39 -5.87 -3.18
C MET A 9 14.75 -5.42 -4.60
N ASP A 10 13.77 -5.13 -5.44
CA ASP A 10 13.98 -4.82 -6.86
C ASP A 10 12.87 -3.94 -7.44
N LEU A 11 13.19 -2.65 -7.61
CA LEU A 11 12.28 -1.65 -8.16
C LEU A 11 11.89 -1.93 -9.63
N ASP A 12 12.82 -2.44 -10.43
CA ASP A 12 12.56 -2.68 -11.85
C ASP A 12 11.68 -3.93 -12.03
N LEU A 13 11.92 -4.96 -11.22
CA LEU A 13 11.03 -6.11 -11.12
C LEU A 13 9.62 -5.69 -10.68
N PHE A 14 9.50 -4.82 -9.66
CA PHE A 14 8.19 -4.30 -9.24
C PHE A 14 7.47 -3.63 -10.42
N LYS A 15 8.14 -2.74 -11.15
CA LYS A 15 7.54 -2.02 -12.28
C LYS A 15 7.04 -3.01 -13.35
N LYS A 16 7.89 -3.94 -13.78
CA LYS A 16 7.51 -4.93 -14.79
C LYS A 16 6.36 -5.83 -14.32
N ALA A 17 6.51 -6.48 -13.16
CA ALA A 17 5.54 -7.45 -12.69
C ALA A 17 4.21 -6.78 -12.28
N PHE A 18 4.27 -5.71 -11.50
CA PHE A 18 3.10 -5.18 -10.80
C PHE A 18 2.56 -3.87 -11.37
N VAL A 19 3.31 -3.16 -12.20
CA VAL A 19 2.80 -1.98 -12.94
C VAL A 19 2.43 -2.34 -14.37
N GLU A 20 3.29 -3.10 -15.06
CA GLU A 20 3.11 -3.46 -16.48
C GLU A 20 2.38 -4.79 -16.66
N GLY A 21 2.31 -5.63 -15.62
CA GLY A 21 1.67 -6.94 -15.69
C GLY A 21 2.49 -7.97 -16.47
N ASP A 22 3.82 -7.83 -16.51
CA ASP A 22 4.72 -8.75 -17.21
C ASP A 22 4.81 -10.10 -16.46
N VAL A 23 4.25 -11.15 -17.06
CA VAL A 23 4.23 -12.51 -16.50
C VAL A 23 5.63 -13.15 -16.49
N GLU A 24 6.51 -12.79 -17.42
CA GLU A 24 7.89 -13.31 -17.41
C GLU A 24 8.69 -12.69 -16.26
N ALA A 25 8.43 -11.41 -15.94
CA ALA A 25 8.97 -10.80 -14.73
C ALA A 25 8.45 -11.50 -13.47
N MET A 26 7.16 -11.89 -13.42
CA MET A 26 6.59 -12.67 -12.32
C MET A 26 7.24 -14.07 -12.18
N ARG A 27 7.76 -14.67 -13.25
CA ARG A 27 8.47 -15.96 -13.21
C ARG A 27 9.97 -15.85 -12.93
N SER A 28 10.51 -14.63 -12.88
CA SER A 28 11.94 -14.41 -12.78
C SER A 28 12.54 -14.91 -11.46
N ASP A 29 13.85 -15.23 -11.47
CA ASP A 29 14.63 -15.55 -10.27
C ASP A 29 14.50 -14.46 -9.18
N GLY A 30 14.31 -13.20 -9.58
CA GLY A 30 14.09 -12.10 -8.64
C GLY A 30 12.76 -12.23 -7.89
N MET A 31 11.70 -12.67 -8.58
CA MET A 31 10.40 -12.92 -7.94
C MET A 31 10.47 -14.14 -7.01
N VAL A 32 11.19 -15.19 -7.40
CA VAL A 32 11.45 -16.35 -6.54
C VAL A 32 12.12 -15.90 -5.23
N LYS A 33 13.17 -15.07 -5.32
CA LYS A 33 13.83 -14.51 -4.13
C LYS A 33 12.89 -13.65 -3.28
N ALA A 34 11.96 -12.91 -3.89
CA ALA A 34 10.96 -12.15 -3.14
C ALA A 34 10.02 -13.07 -2.36
N PHE A 35 9.60 -14.21 -2.93
CA PHE A 35 8.83 -15.23 -2.22
C PHE A 35 9.64 -15.90 -1.10
N GLU A 36 10.94 -16.16 -1.29
CA GLU A 36 11.82 -16.68 -0.23
C GLU A 36 11.93 -15.70 0.95
N GLN A 37 12.10 -14.41 0.65
CA GLN A 37 12.12 -13.35 1.65
C GLN A 37 10.77 -13.26 2.36
N PHE A 38 9.66 -13.33 1.62
CA PHE A 38 8.33 -13.31 2.21
C PHE A 38 8.06 -14.52 3.10
N ARG A 39 8.49 -15.72 2.71
CA ARG A 39 8.45 -16.93 3.57
C ARG A 39 9.24 -16.72 4.85
N THR A 40 10.42 -16.12 4.77
CA THR A 40 11.23 -15.80 5.96
C THR A 40 10.48 -14.87 6.90
N MET A 41 9.83 -13.83 6.37
CA MET A 41 9.01 -12.92 7.16
C MET A 41 7.85 -13.65 7.85
N THR A 42 7.06 -14.41 7.09
CA THR A 42 5.84 -15.05 7.60
C THR A 42 6.11 -16.19 8.57
N THR A 43 7.28 -16.85 8.47
CA THR A 43 7.61 -18.01 9.34
C THR A 43 8.48 -17.67 10.54
N LYS A 44 9.31 -16.62 10.46
CA LYS A 44 10.25 -16.27 11.54
C LYS A 44 9.87 -15.03 12.34
N TYR A 45 9.15 -14.08 11.74
CA TYR A 45 8.97 -12.75 12.31
C TYR A 45 7.51 -12.33 12.50
N MET A 46 6.59 -12.90 11.73
CA MET A 46 5.15 -12.70 11.94
C MET A 46 4.60 -13.68 12.96
N ASP A 47 3.63 -13.24 13.76
CA ASP A 47 3.06 -14.08 14.82
C ASP A 47 2.09 -15.14 14.24
N PRO A 48 1.89 -16.28 14.93
CA PRO A 48 1.03 -17.37 14.44
C PRO A 48 -0.43 -16.97 14.23
N GLY A 49 -0.91 -15.92 14.91
CA GLY A 49 -2.26 -15.42 14.78
C GLY A 49 -2.48 -14.46 13.61
N MET A 50 -1.49 -14.31 12.72
CA MET A 50 -1.62 -13.46 11.52
C MET A 50 -2.72 -13.93 10.57
N ASN A 51 -2.97 -15.24 10.49
CA ASN A 51 -3.97 -15.79 9.57
C ASN A 51 -5.38 -15.41 10.03
N GLY A 52 -6.12 -14.70 9.16
CA GLY A 52 -7.48 -14.27 9.43
C GLY A 52 -7.61 -13.06 10.36
N ARG A 53 -6.48 -12.48 10.82
CA ARG A 53 -6.50 -11.20 11.53
C ARG A 53 -6.63 -10.06 10.53
N ASP A 54 -7.58 -9.17 10.79
CA ASP A 54 -7.71 -7.93 10.03
C ASP A 54 -6.55 -6.96 10.34
N TRP A 55 -6.39 -5.95 9.49
CA TRP A 55 -5.31 -4.97 9.59
C TRP A 55 -5.52 -3.95 10.74
N ASP A 56 -6.76 -3.75 11.19
CA ASP A 56 -7.08 -2.76 12.22
C ASP A 56 -6.66 -3.28 13.61
N SER A 57 -6.95 -4.53 13.91
CA SER A 57 -6.54 -5.25 15.10
C SER A 57 -5.03 -5.35 15.22
N MET A 58 -4.33 -5.50 14.08
CA MET A 58 -2.87 -5.49 14.03
C MET A 58 -2.31 -4.12 14.47
N SER A 59 -2.89 -3.02 13.96
CA SER A 59 -2.44 -1.66 14.29
C SER A 59 -2.40 -1.41 15.80
N HIS A 60 -3.34 -1.98 16.55
CA HIS A 60 -3.34 -1.89 18.01
C HIS A 60 -2.23 -2.69 18.72
N LEU A 61 -1.70 -3.76 18.11
CA LEU A 61 -0.56 -4.49 18.68
C LEU A 61 0.68 -3.59 18.75
N VAL A 62 0.92 -2.79 17.71
CA VAL A 62 2.02 -1.81 17.71
C VAL A 62 1.78 -0.74 18.77
N GLY A 63 0.57 -0.18 18.82
CA GLY A 63 0.24 0.84 19.83
C GLY A 63 0.42 0.33 21.28
N ARG A 64 0.12 -0.94 21.55
CA ARG A 64 0.31 -1.57 22.88
C ARG A 64 1.72 -2.09 23.14
N GLY A 65 2.64 -1.96 22.18
CA GLY A 65 4.01 -2.50 22.30
C GLY A 65 4.09 -4.03 22.24
N GLU A 66 3.07 -4.71 21.73
CA GLU A 66 3.03 -6.16 21.52
C GLU A 66 3.68 -6.58 20.19
N ALA A 67 3.79 -5.64 19.23
CA ALA A 67 4.49 -5.83 17.97
C ALA A 67 5.45 -4.66 17.71
N ALA A 68 6.67 -4.96 17.22
CA ALA A 68 7.69 -3.95 16.97
C ALA A 68 7.47 -3.18 15.65
N PHE A 69 6.91 -3.84 14.63
CA PHE A 69 6.75 -3.28 13.29
C PHE A 69 5.39 -3.66 12.69
N HIS A 70 4.77 -2.73 11.96
CA HIS A 70 3.62 -2.98 11.09
C HIS A 70 3.87 -2.39 9.70
N ILE A 71 4.04 -3.27 8.71
CA ILE A 71 4.19 -2.86 7.30
C ILE A 71 2.78 -2.72 6.70
N MET A 72 2.26 -1.50 6.72
CA MET A 72 0.92 -1.15 6.26
C MET A 72 0.89 0.28 5.71
N GLY A 73 -0.17 0.64 5.00
CA GLY A 73 -0.36 2.01 4.56
C GLY A 73 -0.65 2.97 5.72
N ASP A 74 -0.52 4.26 5.41
CA ASP A 74 -0.64 5.37 6.35
C ASP A 74 -2.05 5.55 6.96
N TRP A 75 -3.08 4.87 6.43
CA TRP A 75 -4.39 4.80 7.07
C TRP A 75 -4.35 4.19 8.48
N THR A 76 -3.30 3.42 8.82
CA THR A 76 -3.01 2.98 10.20
C THR A 76 -2.80 4.16 11.15
N LEU A 77 -2.29 5.30 10.69
CA LEU A 77 -2.09 6.50 11.52
C LEU A 77 -3.43 7.02 12.05
N GLY A 78 -4.47 7.04 11.22
CA GLY A 78 -5.82 7.44 11.64
C GLY A 78 -6.36 6.57 12.78
N LEU A 79 -6.14 5.26 12.70
CA LEU A 79 -6.53 4.33 13.77
C LEU A 79 -5.73 4.54 15.06
N LEU A 80 -4.42 4.72 14.95
CA LEU A 80 -3.55 4.94 16.12
C LEU A 80 -3.91 6.26 16.82
N THR A 81 -4.12 7.33 16.06
CA THR A 81 -4.57 8.62 16.60
C THR A 81 -5.96 8.50 17.25
N ALA A 82 -6.91 7.82 16.62
CA ALA A 82 -8.24 7.59 17.20
C ALA A 82 -8.17 6.74 18.48
N GLY A 83 -7.22 5.81 18.56
CA GLY A 83 -6.91 5.01 19.75
C GLY A 83 -6.18 5.77 20.86
N GLY A 84 -5.82 7.05 20.64
CA GLY A 84 -5.12 7.89 21.62
C GLY A 84 -3.60 7.72 21.66
N PHE A 85 -3.02 6.95 20.73
CA PHE A 85 -1.58 6.78 20.60
C PHE A 85 -0.94 8.02 19.95
N LYS A 86 0.23 8.40 20.45
CA LYS A 86 0.96 9.61 20.06
C LYS A 86 2.21 9.26 19.28
N GLU A 87 2.33 9.84 18.08
CA GLU A 87 3.54 9.75 17.29
C GLU A 87 4.75 10.34 18.04
N GLY A 88 5.93 9.74 17.86
CA GLY A 88 7.19 10.10 18.51
C GLY A 88 7.28 9.65 19.98
N THR A 89 6.17 9.15 20.56
CA THR A 89 6.13 8.57 21.91
C THR A 89 5.76 7.08 21.84
N ASP A 90 4.61 6.75 21.28
CA ASP A 90 4.05 5.39 21.23
C ASP A 90 4.39 4.68 19.91
N TYR A 91 4.56 5.44 18.82
CA TYR A 91 4.95 4.90 17.51
C TYR A 91 5.76 5.91 16.70
N VAL A 92 6.48 5.41 15.69
CA VAL A 92 7.13 6.18 14.63
C VAL A 92 6.80 5.54 13.28
N CYS A 93 6.94 6.30 12.19
CA CYS A 93 6.83 5.78 10.84
C CYS A 93 8.15 5.98 10.08
N ALA A 94 8.35 5.13 9.08
CA ALA A 94 9.39 5.26 8.09
C ALA A 94 8.95 4.55 6.82
N GLN A 95 9.59 4.85 5.69
CA GLN A 95 9.49 3.99 4.52
C GLN A 95 9.90 2.55 4.87
N ALA A 96 9.28 1.57 4.21
CA ALA A 96 9.72 0.18 4.33
C ALA A 96 11.19 0.03 3.87
N PRO A 97 11.94 -0.96 4.38
CA PRO A 97 13.33 -1.18 3.97
C PRO A 97 13.47 -1.43 2.47
N THR A 98 14.51 -0.86 1.87
CA THR A 98 14.85 -1.04 0.46
C THR A 98 16.34 -1.34 0.30
N ASP A 99 16.68 -2.34 -0.53
CA ASP A 99 18.07 -2.73 -0.80
C ASP A 99 18.79 -1.69 -1.66
N TRP A 100 18.04 -0.92 -2.44
CA TRP A 100 18.54 0.13 -3.31
C TRP A 100 18.75 1.48 -2.60
N GLY A 101 18.38 1.60 -1.31
CA GLY A 101 18.87 2.64 -0.40
C GLY A 101 18.53 4.10 -0.76
N LYS A 102 17.46 4.35 -1.52
CA LYS A 102 16.98 5.71 -1.83
C LYS A 102 15.60 5.93 -1.18
N PRO A 103 15.06 7.18 -1.17
CA PRO A 103 13.67 7.42 -0.84
C PRO A 103 12.72 6.69 -1.79
N GLY A 104 11.63 6.18 -1.27
CA GLY A 104 10.68 5.34 -1.97
C GLY A 104 9.24 5.61 -1.62
N PHE A 105 8.35 5.38 -2.58
CA PHE A 105 6.93 5.57 -2.38
C PHE A 105 6.12 4.64 -3.25
N ILE A 106 5.26 3.83 -2.62
CA ILE A 106 4.23 3.03 -3.29
C ILE A 106 2.90 3.76 -3.10
N LEU A 107 2.44 4.45 -4.14
CA LEU A 107 1.26 5.30 -4.08
C LEU A 107 -0.04 4.48 -4.15
N ASN A 108 -0.91 4.73 -3.18
CA ASN A 108 -2.34 4.48 -3.26
C ASN A 108 -3.08 5.83 -3.31
N SER A 109 -4.19 5.92 -4.04
CA SER A 109 -5.05 7.10 -4.08
C SER A 109 -6.52 6.70 -4.05
N ASP A 110 -7.22 7.11 -2.99
CA ASP A 110 -8.67 6.97 -2.90
C ASP A 110 -9.33 7.96 -3.87
N SER A 111 -10.21 7.46 -4.75
CA SER A 111 -10.90 8.26 -5.75
C SER A 111 -12.42 8.07 -5.71
N VAL A 112 -13.16 9.15 -5.98
CA VAL A 112 -14.62 9.13 -6.09
C VAL A 112 -14.99 9.14 -7.57
N VAL A 113 -15.64 8.06 -8.03
CA VAL A 113 -16.10 7.92 -9.41
C VAL A 113 -17.55 8.37 -9.53
N PHE A 114 -17.79 9.33 -10.42
CA PHE A 114 -19.13 9.83 -10.71
C PHE A 114 -19.74 9.06 -11.89
N PHE A 115 -20.72 8.20 -11.60
CA PHE A 115 -21.48 7.50 -12.63
C PHE A 115 -22.34 8.49 -13.43
N GLN A 116 -22.45 8.28 -14.74
CA GLN A 116 -23.25 9.15 -15.61
C GLN A 116 -24.70 9.21 -15.14
N GLN A 117 -25.22 10.44 -14.98
CA GLN A 117 -26.60 10.70 -14.57
C GLN A 117 -27.35 11.46 -15.66
N LYS A 118 -28.66 11.20 -15.74
CA LYS A 118 -29.59 11.95 -16.60
C LYS A 118 -30.40 12.98 -15.84
N ASP A 119 -30.59 12.76 -14.54
CA ASP A 119 -31.32 13.67 -13.67
C ASP A 119 -30.47 14.93 -13.40
N PRO A 120 -30.96 16.14 -13.74
CA PRO A 120 -30.23 17.38 -13.48
C PRO A 120 -29.83 17.58 -12.01
N ASP A 121 -30.68 17.17 -11.05
CA ASP A 121 -30.39 17.36 -9.63
C ASP A 121 -29.22 16.46 -9.18
N TYR A 122 -29.14 15.24 -9.72
CA TYR A 122 -27.99 14.37 -9.47
C TYR A 122 -26.72 14.90 -10.12
N VAL A 123 -26.80 15.45 -11.34
CA VAL A 123 -25.64 16.08 -11.99
C VAL A 123 -25.11 17.25 -11.17
N GLU A 124 -25.99 18.12 -10.67
CA GLU A 124 -25.58 19.25 -9.81
C GLU A 124 -25.02 18.76 -8.46
N GLY A 125 -25.61 17.73 -7.86
CA GLY A 125 -25.09 17.10 -6.64
C GLY A 125 -23.68 16.51 -6.82
N GLN A 126 -23.42 15.84 -7.97
CA GLN A 126 -22.11 15.30 -8.29
C GLN A 126 -21.06 16.41 -8.46
N LYS A 127 -21.41 17.52 -9.13
CA LYS A 127 -20.52 18.69 -9.28
C LYS A 127 -20.20 19.32 -7.92
N LEU A 128 -21.22 19.49 -7.08
CA LEU A 128 -21.03 20.02 -5.73
C LEU A 128 -20.07 19.12 -4.94
N LEU A 129 -20.33 17.81 -4.89
CA LEU A 129 -19.46 16.86 -4.20
C LEU A 129 -18.02 16.91 -4.73
N ALA A 130 -17.83 16.91 -6.06
CA ALA A 130 -16.51 16.99 -6.68
C ALA A 130 -15.75 18.25 -6.26
N SER A 131 -16.43 19.41 -6.22
CA SER A 131 -15.83 20.67 -5.78
C SER A 131 -15.50 20.67 -4.28
N THR A 132 -16.36 20.07 -3.46
CA THR A 132 -16.18 20.00 -2.01
C THR A 132 -15.00 19.10 -1.65
N ILE A 133 -14.93 17.88 -2.20
CA ILE A 133 -13.87 16.92 -1.83
C ILE A 133 -12.48 17.37 -2.30
N LEU A 134 -12.40 18.26 -3.29
CA LEU A 134 -11.15 18.87 -3.76
C LEU A 134 -10.94 20.29 -3.22
N SER A 135 -11.73 20.76 -2.27
CA SER A 135 -11.44 22.03 -1.60
C SER A 135 -10.22 21.89 -0.68
N PRO A 136 -9.38 22.93 -0.52
CA PRO A 136 -8.26 22.90 0.42
C PRO A 136 -8.70 22.59 1.86
N GLU A 137 -9.85 23.12 2.28
CA GLU A 137 -10.42 22.90 3.62
C GLU A 137 -10.78 21.43 3.83
N PHE A 138 -11.55 20.82 2.92
CA PHE A 138 -11.90 19.41 3.02
C PHE A 138 -10.65 18.52 2.95
N GLN A 139 -9.74 18.79 2.01
CA GLN A 139 -8.49 18.05 1.89
C GLN A 139 -7.65 18.14 3.17
N THR A 140 -7.67 19.27 3.88
CA THR A 140 -6.98 19.40 5.17
C THR A 140 -7.63 18.52 6.23
N ILE A 141 -8.92 18.72 6.50
CA ILE A 141 -9.62 18.07 7.61
C ILE A 141 -9.72 16.56 7.41
N PHE A 142 -10.06 16.13 6.18
CA PHE A 142 -10.19 14.72 5.84
C PHE A 142 -8.87 13.99 6.03
N ASN A 143 -7.78 14.51 5.47
CA ASN A 143 -6.49 13.83 5.49
C ASN A 143 -5.86 13.82 6.90
N GLN A 144 -5.99 14.91 7.67
CA GLN A 144 -5.58 14.92 9.10
C GLN A 144 -6.22 13.77 9.90
N THR A 145 -7.49 13.47 9.63
CA THR A 145 -8.21 12.38 10.31
C THR A 145 -7.89 11.00 9.73
N LYS A 146 -7.81 10.91 8.40
CA LYS A 146 -7.60 9.65 7.66
C LYS A 146 -6.19 9.08 7.85
N GLY A 147 -5.19 9.94 8.07
CA GLY A 147 -3.78 9.58 8.14
C GLY A 147 -3.02 9.72 6.81
N SER A 148 -3.73 9.94 5.70
CA SER A 148 -3.14 10.15 4.37
C SER A 148 -2.61 11.58 4.17
N ILE A 149 -1.91 11.83 3.06
CA ILE A 149 -1.60 13.19 2.60
C ILE A 149 -2.63 13.66 1.56
N PRO A 150 -2.88 14.98 1.44
CA PRO A 150 -3.78 15.54 0.44
C PRO A 150 -3.44 15.16 -1.00
N ALA A 151 -4.47 14.94 -1.82
CA ALA A 151 -4.29 14.79 -3.28
C ALA A 151 -3.85 16.12 -3.93
N ARG A 152 -4.14 17.24 -3.26
CA ARG A 152 -3.70 18.58 -3.64
C ARG A 152 -2.29 18.84 -3.11
N LEU A 153 -1.39 19.21 -3.99
CA LEU A 153 -0.01 19.56 -3.63
C LEU A 153 0.15 20.95 -3.01
N ASP A 154 -0.91 21.78 -3.01
CA ASP A 154 -0.89 23.15 -2.49
C ASP A 154 -1.43 23.28 -1.05
N VAL A 155 -1.77 22.16 -0.40
CA VAL A 155 -2.18 22.15 1.01
C VAL A 155 -0.94 22.20 1.90
N ASP A 156 -0.92 23.15 2.83
CA ASP A 156 0.17 23.27 3.81
C ASP A 156 0.00 22.24 4.94
N LEU A 157 0.95 21.31 5.03
CA LEU A 157 0.96 20.26 6.07
C LEU A 157 1.59 20.73 7.39
N SER A 158 2.12 21.95 7.48
CA SER A 158 2.78 22.41 8.70
C SER A 158 1.83 22.60 9.88
N ASN A 159 0.52 22.73 9.61
CA ASN A 159 -0.51 23.01 10.60
C ASN A 159 -1.49 21.84 10.71
N GLY A 160 -1.44 21.12 11.84
CA GLY A 160 -2.42 20.09 12.22
C GLY A 160 -2.22 18.70 11.62
N PHE A 161 -1.29 18.52 10.67
CA PHE A 161 -0.87 17.19 10.23
C PHE A 161 0.23 16.65 11.15
N ASN A 162 0.21 15.34 11.37
CA ASN A 162 1.22 14.67 12.20
C ASN A 162 2.58 14.60 11.47
N PRO A 163 3.71 14.47 12.20
CA PRO A 163 5.02 14.42 11.56
C PRO A 163 5.17 13.28 10.53
N CYS A 164 4.45 12.16 10.68
CA CYS A 164 4.42 11.08 9.70
C CYS A 164 3.82 11.49 8.35
N GLN A 165 2.76 12.29 8.35
CA GLN A 165 2.16 12.84 7.13
C GLN A 165 3.09 13.85 6.46
N GLN A 166 3.77 14.68 7.24
CA GLN A 166 4.78 15.60 6.72
C GLN A 166 5.98 14.85 6.10
N LEU A 167 6.38 13.73 6.72
CA LEU A 167 7.39 12.82 6.17
C LEU A 167 6.89 12.19 4.85
N SER A 168 5.67 11.67 4.82
CA SER A 168 5.06 11.07 3.63
C SER A 168 5.05 12.02 2.43
N GLN A 169 4.74 13.30 2.62
CA GLN A 169 4.81 14.32 1.56
C GLN A 169 6.23 14.54 1.03
N LYS A 170 7.23 14.54 1.93
CA LYS A 170 8.65 14.67 1.56
C LYS A 170 9.14 13.44 0.79
N ASP A 171 8.79 12.25 1.26
CA ASP A 171 9.15 10.98 0.63
C ASP A 171 8.49 10.84 -0.74
N LEU A 172 7.23 11.27 -0.88
CA LEU A 172 6.56 11.34 -2.18
C LEU A 172 7.34 12.24 -3.15
N GLN A 173 7.65 13.47 -2.76
CA GLN A 173 8.40 14.39 -3.61
C GLN A 173 9.79 13.83 -3.98
N ALA A 174 10.53 13.31 -2.99
CA ALA A 174 11.83 12.71 -3.21
C ALA A 174 11.78 11.48 -4.14
N SER A 175 10.70 10.68 -4.05
CA SER A 175 10.50 9.51 -4.92
C SER A 175 10.13 9.88 -6.36
N ILE A 176 9.41 10.99 -6.56
CA ILE A 176 9.14 11.56 -7.88
C ILE A 176 10.47 11.99 -8.51
N ASP A 177 11.25 12.79 -7.78
CA ASP A 177 12.52 13.32 -8.26
C ASP A 177 13.55 12.19 -8.50
N GLY A 178 13.52 11.16 -7.67
CA GLY A 178 14.41 9.99 -7.75
C GLY A 178 13.98 8.90 -8.74
N GLY A 179 12.80 8.99 -9.34
CA GLY A 179 12.26 7.97 -10.25
C GLY A 179 11.89 6.65 -9.56
N THR A 180 11.68 6.67 -8.25
CA THR A 180 11.35 5.51 -7.41
C THR A 180 9.86 5.44 -7.08
N LEU A 181 9.08 6.48 -7.36
CA LEU A 181 7.63 6.44 -7.24
C LEU A 181 7.02 5.32 -8.11
N VAL A 182 6.22 4.47 -7.48
CA VAL A 182 5.39 3.47 -8.16
C VAL A 182 3.96 3.54 -7.65
N ARG A 183 3.03 2.88 -8.36
CA ARG A 183 1.63 2.75 -7.96
C ARG A 183 1.42 1.37 -7.34
N SER A 184 0.62 1.28 -6.29
CA SER A 184 0.35 0.02 -5.60
C SER A 184 -0.50 -0.93 -6.45
N MET A 185 -0.04 -2.17 -6.58
CA MET A 185 -0.83 -3.25 -7.15
C MET A 185 -1.82 -3.79 -6.11
N ALA A 186 -1.38 -3.96 -4.86
CA ALA A 186 -2.26 -4.48 -3.81
C ALA A 186 -3.45 -3.55 -3.52
N HIS A 187 -3.33 -2.26 -3.83
CA HIS A 187 -4.35 -1.23 -3.65
C HIS A 187 -4.95 -0.72 -4.96
N ASN A 188 -5.07 -1.58 -5.99
CA ASN A 188 -5.90 -1.35 -7.17
C ASN A 188 -5.44 -0.25 -8.14
N MET A 189 -4.16 0.14 -8.14
CA MET A 189 -3.71 1.32 -8.91
C MET A 189 -3.06 0.99 -10.27
N THR A 190 -2.78 -0.29 -10.57
CA THR A 190 -1.91 -0.66 -11.70
C THR A 190 -2.54 -1.61 -12.72
N ILE A 191 -3.11 -2.72 -12.27
CA ILE A 191 -3.59 -3.83 -13.11
C ILE A 191 -5.09 -4.08 -12.93
N PRO A 192 -5.76 -4.76 -13.88
CA PRO A 192 -7.18 -5.10 -13.75
C PRO A 192 -7.49 -5.90 -12.48
N GLN A 193 -8.66 -5.67 -11.89
CA GLN A 193 -9.10 -6.32 -10.65
C GLN A 193 -9.02 -7.84 -10.69
N LYS A 194 -9.39 -8.45 -11.82
CA LYS A 194 -9.32 -9.91 -12.02
C LYS A 194 -7.88 -10.44 -11.89
N VAL A 195 -6.91 -9.75 -12.51
CA VAL A 195 -5.48 -10.12 -12.46
C VAL A 195 -4.95 -9.92 -11.04
N ARG A 196 -5.26 -8.78 -10.41
CA ARG A 196 -4.89 -8.52 -9.01
C ARG A 196 -5.45 -9.60 -8.07
N GLY A 197 -6.71 -9.98 -8.23
CA GLY A 197 -7.35 -11.01 -7.41
C GLY A 197 -6.57 -12.32 -7.48
N ALA A 198 -6.26 -12.79 -8.70
CA ALA A 198 -5.47 -13.99 -8.91
C ALA A 198 -4.08 -13.92 -8.25
N ILE A 199 -3.37 -12.79 -8.39
CA ILE A 199 -2.07 -12.59 -7.72
C ILE A 199 -2.22 -12.67 -6.19
N MET A 200 -3.21 -11.97 -5.63
CA MET A 200 -3.43 -11.93 -4.17
C MET A 200 -3.83 -13.29 -3.59
N ASP A 201 -4.59 -14.08 -4.35
CA ASP A 201 -4.99 -15.44 -3.96
C ASP A 201 -3.77 -16.36 -3.90
N THR A 202 -2.89 -16.34 -4.91
CA THR A 202 -1.65 -17.13 -4.89
C THR A 202 -0.71 -16.73 -3.76
N VAL A 203 -0.57 -15.43 -3.50
CA VAL A 203 0.24 -14.94 -2.36
C VAL A 203 -0.33 -15.43 -1.03
N THR A 204 -1.65 -15.42 -0.87
CA THR A 204 -2.33 -15.96 0.32
C THR A 204 -2.13 -17.47 0.44
N GLU A 205 -2.29 -18.21 -0.66
CA GLU A 205 -2.07 -19.66 -0.70
C GLU A 205 -0.65 -20.03 -0.32
N PHE A 206 0.34 -19.28 -0.80
CA PHE A 206 1.75 -19.49 -0.43
C PHE A 206 1.96 -19.38 1.09
N VAL A 207 1.34 -18.39 1.74
CA VAL A 207 1.40 -18.25 3.21
C VAL A 207 0.71 -19.41 3.91
N ALA A 208 -0.44 -19.85 3.39
CA ALA A 208 -1.25 -20.93 3.96
C ALA A 208 -0.66 -22.34 3.74
N THR A 209 0.20 -22.51 2.74
CA THR A 209 0.79 -23.81 2.34
C THR A 209 2.30 -23.80 2.61
N PRO A 210 2.78 -24.33 3.76
CA PRO A 210 4.20 -24.30 4.13
C PRO A 210 5.14 -25.00 3.13
N ASP A 211 4.64 -26.07 2.49
CA ASP A 211 5.44 -26.89 1.57
C ASP A 211 5.49 -26.33 0.14
N MET A 212 4.74 -25.26 -0.16
CA MET A 212 4.82 -24.58 -1.45
C MET A 212 6.17 -23.88 -1.56
N THR A 213 6.96 -24.25 -2.57
CA THR A 213 8.27 -23.62 -2.82
C THR A 213 8.09 -22.23 -3.40
N ALA A 214 9.11 -21.37 -3.23
CA ALA A 214 9.09 -20.03 -3.82
C ALA A 214 9.05 -20.06 -5.35
N GLN A 215 9.67 -21.07 -5.97
CA GLN A 215 9.63 -21.30 -7.42
C GLN A 215 8.20 -21.63 -7.88
N ASP A 216 7.53 -22.54 -7.17
CA ASP A 216 6.16 -22.92 -7.48
C ASP A 216 5.21 -21.72 -7.28
N ALA A 217 5.43 -20.91 -6.23
CA ALA A 217 4.64 -19.71 -5.96
C ALA A 217 4.79 -18.65 -7.06
N ALA A 218 6.02 -18.37 -7.51
CA ALA A 218 6.27 -17.45 -8.62
C ALA A 218 5.61 -17.93 -9.91
N SER A 219 5.74 -19.23 -10.21
CA SER A 219 5.16 -19.84 -11.41
C SER A 219 3.62 -19.83 -11.37
N ALA A 220 3.03 -20.25 -10.24
CA ALA A 220 1.59 -20.26 -10.05
C ALA A 220 0.99 -18.85 -10.10
N MET A 221 1.67 -17.84 -9.55
CA MET A 221 1.21 -16.46 -9.58
C MET A 221 1.19 -15.92 -11.01
N ALA A 222 2.23 -16.22 -11.79
CA ALA A 222 2.30 -15.84 -13.20
C ALA A 222 1.23 -16.57 -14.04
N ASP A 223 1.04 -17.88 -13.84
CA ASP A 223 -0.01 -18.68 -14.51
C ASP A 223 -1.41 -18.10 -14.20
N ALA A 224 -1.66 -17.80 -12.93
CA ALA A 224 -2.94 -17.26 -12.47
C ALA A 224 -3.19 -15.86 -13.03
N ALA A 225 -2.15 -15.00 -13.07
CA ALA A 225 -2.25 -13.67 -13.68
C ALA A 225 -2.52 -13.76 -15.20
N GLU A 226 -1.78 -14.60 -15.92
CA GLU A 226 -1.91 -14.83 -17.36
C GLU A 226 -3.31 -15.31 -17.74
N ALA A 227 -3.87 -16.25 -16.97
CA ALA A 227 -5.23 -16.75 -17.17
C ALA A 227 -6.32 -15.67 -17.01
N GLN A 228 -6.00 -14.54 -16.37
CA GLN A 228 -6.90 -13.41 -16.18
C GLN A 228 -6.66 -12.25 -17.15
N MET A 229 -5.72 -12.32 -18.09
CA MET A 229 -5.51 -11.25 -19.07
C MET A 229 -6.57 -11.29 -20.18
#